data_AF-A0A539CV77-F1
#
_entry.id   AF-A0A539CV77-F1
#
_cell.length_a   1.000
_cell.length_b   1.000
_cell.length_c   1.000
_cell.angle_alpha   90.00
_cell.angle_beta   90.00
_cell.angle_gamma   90.00
#
_symmetry.space_group_name_H-M   'P 1'
#
loop_
_entity.id
_entity.type
_entity.pdbx_description
1 polymer ?
#
loop_
_entity_poly.entity_id
_entity_poly.type
_entity_poly.pdbx_seq_one_letter_code
_entity_poly.pdbx_strand_id
1 'polypeptide(L)'
;MQAMLNYAIGVLAGRMTRVVVAKGLDAGFGFLHDGRKPGRLSLVWDAVEPHRPGLVRAVFRHAEGRAFKRYDFGIFANDGVGLLSPLAREVAELTVRTITLRDMVKTVDWIAGLIEP
;
A
#
# COMPACT_ATOMS: atom_id res chain seq x y z
N MET A 1 -5.35 9.50 -11.98
CA MET A 1 -4.65 8.18 -11.95
C MET A 1 -3.63 8.10 -10.82
N GLN A 2 -2.55 8.89 -10.81
CA GLN A 2 -1.51 8.81 -9.76
C GLN A 2 -2.06 8.94 -8.32
N ALA A 3 -3.02 9.84 -8.08
CA ALA A 3 -3.66 9.98 -6.77
C ALA A 3 -4.30 8.67 -6.26
N MET A 4 -4.92 7.89 -7.16
CA MET A 4 -5.52 6.60 -6.80
C MET A 4 -4.48 5.54 -6.47
N LEU A 5 -3.40 5.47 -7.26
CA LEU A 5 -2.29 4.55 -7.01
C LEU A 5 -1.59 4.86 -5.69
N ASN A 6 -1.29 6.14 -5.43
CA ASN A 6 -0.67 6.58 -4.19
C ASN A 6 -1.57 6.27 -2.99
N TYR A 7 -2.88 6.53 -3.11
CA TYR A 7 -3.83 6.23 -2.04
C TYR A 7 -3.93 4.72 -1.78
N ALA A 8 -4.06 3.89 -2.82
CA ALA A 8 -4.11 2.44 -2.70
C ALA A 8 -2.83 1.86 -2.05
N ILE A 9 -1.66 2.34 -2.48
CA ILE A 9 -0.37 1.93 -1.90
C ILE A 9 -0.24 2.40 -0.45
N GLY A 10 -0.70 3.60 -0.12
CA GLY A 10 -0.74 4.09 1.26
C GLY A 10 -1.63 3.22 2.16
N VAL A 11 -2.82 2.85 1.67
CA VAL A 11 -3.72 1.91 2.36
C VAL A 11 -3.03 0.55 2.57
N LEU A 12 -2.39 0.01 1.54
CA LEU A 12 -1.64 -1.26 1.65
C LEU A 12 -0.50 -1.15 2.66
N ALA A 13 0.32 -0.10 2.62
CA ALA A 13 1.42 0.10 3.55
C ALA A 13 0.93 0.20 5.01
N GLY A 14 -0.14 0.95 5.27
CA GLY A 14 -0.76 1.00 6.59
C GLY A 14 -1.28 -0.35 7.07
N ARG A 15 -1.88 -1.14 6.16
CA ARG A 15 -2.33 -2.50 6.48
C ARG A 15 -1.16 -3.46 6.74
N MET A 16 -0.11 -3.38 5.93
CA MET A 16 1.09 -4.20 6.03
C MET A 16 1.88 -3.90 7.30
N THR A 17 1.95 -2.62 7.70
CA THR A 17 2.56 -2.20 8.97
C THR A 17 1.98 -2.98 10.15
N ARG A 18 0.65 -3.15 10.19
CA ARG A 18 0.00 -3.92 11.26
C ARG A 18 0.45 -5.38 11.28
N VAL A 19 0.64 -6.00 10.11
CA VAL A 19 1.08 -7.41 10.02
C VAL A 19 2.53 -7.56 10.44
N VAL A 20 3.41 -6.68 9.96
CA VAL A 20 4.83 -6.65 10.32
C VAL A 20 5.00 -6.51 11.84
N VAL A 21 4.32 -5.53 12.45
CA VAL A 21 4.38 -5.31 13.90
C VAL A 21 3.74 -6.48 14.67
N ALA A 22 2.62 -7.03 14.21
CA ALA A 22 1.97 -8.17 14.87
C ALA A 22 2.82 -9.46 14.83
N LYS A 23 3.73 -9.58 13.85
CA LYS A 23 4.70 -10.68 13.75
C LYS A 23 5.97 -10.44 14.56
N GLY A 24 6.07 -9.32 15.29
CA GLY A 24 7.21 -8.99 16.14
C GLY A 24 8.43 -8.48 15.38
N LEU A 25 8.28 -8.09 14.11
CA LEU A 25 9.37 -7.56 13.30
C LEU A 25 9.49 -6.04 13.44
N ASP A 26 10.70 -5.51 13.29
CA ASP A 26 10.95 -4.07 13.23
C ASP A 26 10.58 -3.52 11.84
N ALA A 27 9.54 -2.69 11.79
CA ALA A 27 9.05 -2.08 10.56
C ALA A 27 10.09 -1.19 9.83
N GLY A 28 11.09 -0.68 10.54
CA GLY A 28 12.16 0.16 9.99
C GLY A 28 13.31 -0.60 9.36
N PHE A 29 13.48 -1.89 9.67
CA PHE A 29 14.63 -2.68 9.25
C PHE A 29 14.39 -3.40 7.92
N GLY A 30 14.49 -2.66 6.81
CA GLY A 30 14.35 -3.21 5.46
C GLY A 30 15.62 -3.87 4.92
N PHE A 31 15.44 -4.88 4.07
CA PHE A 31 16.45 -5.57 3.28
C PHE A 31 16.69 -4.90 1.93
N LEU A 32 15.62 -4.51 1.23
CA LEU A 32 15.69 -3.86 -0.08
C LEU A 32 15.70 -2.33 0.09
N HIS A 33 14.77 -1.81 0.87
CA HIS A 33 14.70 -0.40 1.20
C HIS A 33 15.70 -0.08 2.33
N ASP A 34 16.62 0.86 2.09
CA ASP A 34 17.55 1.42 3.09
C ASP A 34 16.87 1.69 4.46
N GLY A 35 17.23 0.91 5.48
CA GLY A 35 16.75 1.03 6.86
C GLY A 35 17.40 2.17 7.65
N ARG A 36 18.44 2.83 7.13
CA ARG A 36 19.16 3.90 7.84
C ARG A 36 18.43 5.24 7.84
N LYS A 37 17.41 5.41 7.01
CA LYS A 37 16.61 6.64 6.96
C LYS A 37 15.69 6.71 8.17
N PRO A 38 15.90 7.65 9.12
CA PRO A 38 15.11 7.70 10.35
C PRO A 38 13.61 7.84 10.05
N GLY A 39 12.79 7.06 10.75
CA GLY A 39 11.34 7.08 10.62
C GLY A 39 10.77 6.46 9.34
N ARG A 40 11.61 5.90 8.44
CA ARG A 40 11.10 5.15 7.28
C ARG A 40 10.76 3.72 7.69
N LEU A 41 9.55 3.28 7.40
CA LEU A 41 9.10 1.90 7.56
C LEU A 41 9.64 1.00 6.44
N SER A 42 10.97 0.86 6.34
CA SER A 42 11.60 0.20 5.20
C SER A 42 11.21 -1.27 5.01
N LEU A 43 11.04 -2.05 6.09
CA LEU A 43 10.56 -3.43 5.99
C LEU A 43 9.12 -3.51 5.48
N VAL A 44 8.28 -2.54 5.85
CA VAL A 44 6.91 -2.43 5.33
C VAL A 44 6.92 -2.18 3.82
N TRP A 45 7.84 -1.34 3.34
CA TRP A 45 7.99 -1.08 1.92
C TRP A 45 8.49 -2.30 1.16
N ASP A 46 9.41 -3.06 1.72
CA ASP A 46 9.83 -4.35 1.16
C ASP A 46 8.65 -5.32 1.04
N ALA A 47 7.86 -5.47 2.09
CA ALA A 47 6.70 -6.35 2.11
C ALA A 47 5.57 -5.89 1.16
N VAL A 48 5.52 -4.61 0.81
CA VAL A 48 4.57 -4.06 -0.18
C VAL A 48 4.93 -4.49 -1.62
N GLU A 49 6.22 -4.60 -1.95
CA GLU A 49 6.68 -4.78 -3.34
C GLU A 49 6.10 -6.00 -4.05
N PRO A 50 6.03 -7.20 -3.45
CA PRO A 50 5.45 -8.38 -4.11
C PRO A 50 3.99 -8.18 -4.56
N HIS A 51 3.25 -7.30 -3.87
CA HIS A 51 1.84 -7.05 -4.15
C HIS A 51 1.61 -5.87 -5.11
N ARG A 52 2.62 -5.02 -5.31
CA ARG A 52 2.51 -3.77 -6.09
C ARG A 52 1.99 -4.02 -7.51
N PRO A 53 2.50 -5.00 -8.30
CA PRO A 53 2.00 -5.20 -9.67
C PRO A 53 0.51 -5.57 -9.73
N GLY A 54 0.05 -6.40 -8.80
CA GLY A 54 -1.35 -6.81 -8.70
C GLY A 54 -2.26 -5.64 -8.33
N LEU A 55 -1.85 -4.83 -7.36
CA LEU A 55 -2.61 -3.66 -6.94
C LEU A 55 -2.67 -2.58 -8.02
N VAL A 56 -1.55 -2.30 -8.69
CA VAL A 56 -1.51 -1.35 -9.81
C VAL A 56 -2.50 -1.78 -10.89
N ARG A 57 -2.48 -3.06 -11.29
CA ARG A 57 -3.43 -3.61 -12.27
C ARG A 57 -4.88 -3.46 -11.83
N ALA A 58 -5.17 -3.70 -10.55
CA ALA A 58 -6.53 -3.54 -10.01
C ALA A 58 -6.99 -2.08 -10.06
N VAL A 59 -6.12 -1.12 -9.74
CA VAL A 59 -6.43 0.31 -9.82
C VAL A 59 -6.68 0.75 -11.27
N PHE A 60 -5.85 0.30 -12.22
CA PHE A 60 -6.06 0.58 -13.64
C PHE A 60 -7.41 0.03 -14.13
N ARG A 61 -7.73 -1.23 -13.82
CA ARG A 61 -9.03 -1.83 -14.18
C ARG A 61 -10.21 -1.12 -13.53
N HIS A 62 -10.06 -0.63 -12.31
CA HIS A 62 -11.11 0.13 -11.64
C HIS A 62 -11.35 1.51 -12.29
N ALA A 63 -10.30 2.10 -12.87
CA ALA A 63 -10.39 3.36 -13.58
C ALA A 63 -10.86 3.21 -15.04
N GLU A 64 -10.63 2.04 -15.64
CA GLU A 64 -10.98 1.75 -17.03
C GLU A 64 -12.49 1.89 -17.27
N GLY A 65 -12.86 2.59 -18.34
CA GLY A 65 -14.26 2.80 -18.74
C GLY A 65 -15.07 3.73 -17.83
N ARG A 66 -14.48 4.31 -16.77
CA ARG A 66 -15.15 5.23 -15.86
C ARG A 66 -14.80 6.69 -16.16
N ALA A 67 -15.84 7.51 -16.27
CA ALA A 67 -15.67 8.96 -16.27
C ALA A 67 -15.53 9.47 -14.82
N PHE A 68 -14.39 10.06 -14.51
CA PHE A 68 -14.18 10.74 -13.23
C PHE A 68 -14.49 12.22 -13.35
N LYS A 69 -15.02 12.80 -12.28
CA LYS A 69 -15.36 14.22 -12.20
C LYS A 69 -14.38 14.94 -11.29
N ARG A 70 -14.31 16.26 -11.46
CA ARG A 70 -13.40 17.11 -10.68
C ARG A 70 -13.60 16.97 -9.17
N TYR A 71 -14.84 16.78 -8.72
CA TYR A 71 -15.18 16.63 -7.30
C TYR A 71 -14.79 15.26 -6.69
N ASP A 72 -14.34 14.30 -7.50
CA ASP A 72 -13.77 13.05 -6.98
C ASP A 72 -12.33 13.27 -6.42
N PHE A 73 -11.73 14.42 -6.72
CA PHE A 73 -10.37 14.79 -6.35
C PHE A 73 -10.32 16.15 -5.66
N GLY A 74 -9.44 16.27 -4.67
CA GLY A 74 -9.18 17.51 -3.95
C GLY A 74 -7.75 17.99 -4.17
N ILE A 75 -7.54 19.30 -4.07
CA ILE A 75 -6.20 19.90 -3.95
C ILE A 75 -5.91 20.09 -2.46
N PHE A 76 -4.78 19.56 -2.03
CA PHE A 76 -4.30 19.58 -0.65
C PHE A 76 -3.01 20.40 -0.57
N ALA A 77 -2.36 20.41 0.59
CA ALA A 77 -1.12 21.15 0.82
C ALA A 77 -0.08 20.88 -0.27
N ASN A 78 0.69 21.92 -0.62
CA ASN A 78 1.71 21.91 -1.68
C ASN A 78 1.16 21.48 -3.06
N ASP A 79 -0.07 21.90 -3.40
CA ASP A 79 -0.75 21.58 -4.66
C ASP A 79 -0.93 20.07 -4.92
N GLY A 80 -0.87 19.26 -3.86
CA GLY A 80 -1.02 17.82 -3.93
C GLY A 80 -2.44 17.41 -4.31
N VAL A 81 -2.61 16.55 -5.31
CA VAL A 81 -3.92 16.02 -5.69
C VAL A 81 -4.19 14.72 -4.92
N GLY A 82 -5.30 14.70 -4.17
CA GLY A 82 -5.76 13.55 -3.41
C GLY A 82 -7.19 13.13 -3.77
N LEU A 83 -7.64 12.03 -3.18
CA LEU A 83 -8.99 11.52 -3.40
C LEU A 83 -9.96 12.13 -2.39
N LEU A 84 -11.15 12.49 -2.85
CA LEU A 84 -12.28 12.83 -1.97
C LEU A 84 -13.22 11.63 -1.84
N SER A 85 -14.09 11.68 -0.83
CA SER A 85 -15.20 10.72 -0.73
C SER A 85 -16.22 10.97 -1.85
N PRO A 86 -16.78 9.93 -2.49
CA PRO A 86 -16.69 8.50 -2.12
C PRO A 86 -15.50 7.75 -2.74
N LEU A 87 -14.80 8.33 -3.72
CA LEU A 87 -13.73 7.64 -4.46
C LEU A 87 -12.62 7.10 -3.54
N ALA A 88 -12.23 7.87 -2.51
CA ALA A 88 -11.26 7.43 -1.51
C ALA A 88 -11.67 6.12 -0.82
N ARG A 89 -12.96 5.98 -0.48
CA ARG A 89 -13.50 4.77 0.14
C ARG A 89 -13.48 3.59 -0.84
N GLU A 90 -13.90 3.83 -2.08
CA GLU A 90 -13.92 2.80 -3.13
C GLU A 90 -12.50 2.24 -3.39
N VAL A 91 -11.49 3.11 -3.45
CA VAL A 91 -10.09 2.70 -3.65
C VAL A 91 -9.55 1.95 -2.41
N ALA A 92 -9.94 2.33 -1.20
CA ALA A 92 -9.60 1.57 0.00
C ALA A 92 -10.22 0.16 -0.03
N GLU A 93 -11.50 0.04 -0.35
CA GLU A 93 -12.20 -1.25 -0.48
C GLU A 93 -11.60 -2.11 -1.58
N LEU A 94 -11.26 -1.51 -2.73
CA LEU A 94 -10.52 -2.19 -3.80
C LEU A 94 -9.22 -2.78 -3.28
N THR A 95 -8.41 -2.00 -2.57
CA THR A 95 -7.13 -2.45 -1.99
C THR A 95 -7.32 -3.63 -1.04
N VAL A 96 -8.36 -3.59 -0.20
CA VAL A 96 -8.70 -4.67 0.74
C VAL A 96 -9.08 -5.95 0.03
N ARG A 97 -9.85 -5.86 -1.06
CA ARG A 97 -10.25 -7.02 -1.87
C ARG A 97 -9.11 -7.59 -2.69
N THR A 98 -8.24 -6.74 -3.24
CA THR A 98 -7.13 -7.18 -4.09
C THR A 98 -6.04 -7.90 -3.29
N ILE A 99 -5.78 -7.47 -2.06
CA ILE A 99 -4.75 -8.06 -1.20
C ILE A 99 -5.38 -8.40 0.13
N THR A 100 -5.57 -9.70 0.37
CA THR A 100 -6.22 -10.17 1.59
C THR A 100 -5.25 -10.14 2.79
N LEU A 101 -5.78 -10.24 4.01
CA LEU A 101 -4.94 -10.40 5.20
C LEU A 101 -4.07 -11.65 5.10
N ARG A 102 -4.61 -12.75 4.55
CA ARG A 102 -3.89 -14.00 4.35
C ARG A 102 -2.67 -13.79 3.46
N ASP A 103 -2.81 -13.01 2.38
CA ASP A 103 -1.69 -12.73 1.48
C ASP A 103 -0.60 -11.93 2.17
N MET A 104 -0.97 -10.90 2.94
CA MET A 104 0.00 -10.10 3.70
C MET A 104 0.72 -10.93 4.75
N VAL A 105 0.01 -11.78 5.50
CA VAL A 105 0.60 -12.69 6.49
C VAL A 105 1.59 -13.64 5.83
N LYS A 106 1.23 -14.26 4.70
CA LYS A 106 2.13 -15.13 3.93
C LYS A 106 3.41 -14.40 3.50
N THR A 107 3.30 -13.16 3.03
CA THR A 107 4.46 -12.37 2.63
C THR A 107 5.38 -12.08 3.81
N VAL A 108 4.83 -11.67 4.95
CA VAL A 108 5.63 -11.39 6.15
C VAL A 108 6.26 -12.65 6.73
N ASP A 109 5.53 -13.77 6.74
CA ASP A 109 6.07 -15.07 7.16
C ASP A 109 7.20 -15.55 6.24
N TRP A 110 7.04 -15.37 4.93
CA TRP A 110 8.11 -15.65 3.98
C TRP A 110 9.35 -14.80 4.25
N ILE A 111 9.19 -13.49 4.48
CA ILE A 111 10.32 -12.59 4.80
C ILE A 111 10.99 -13.00 6.13
N ALA A 112 10.21 -13.31 7.17
CA ALA A 112 10.76 -13.75 8.45
C ALA A 112 11.58 -15.04 8.30
N GLY A 113 11.09 -15.99 7.49
CA GLY A 113 11.80 -17.23 7.19
C GLY A 113 13.11 -17.04 6.39
N LEU A 114 13.39 -15.86 5.84
CA LEU A 114 14.71 -15.56 5.23
C LEU A 114 15.78 -15.21 6.27
N ILE A 115 15.37 -14.93 7.52
CA ILE A 115 16.24 -14.51 8.63
C ILE A 115 16.61 -15.72 9.50
N GLU A 116 15.74 -16.72 9.55
CA GLU A 116 15.97 -17.95 10.31
C GLU A 116 16.95 -18.88 9.56
N PRO A 117 18.01 -19.38 10.23
CA PRO A 117 19.04 -20.24 9.63
C PRO A 117 18.56 -21.67 9.32
#